data_AF-E9SBJ7-F1
#
_entry.id   AF-E9SBJ7-F1
#
_cell.length_a   1.000
_cell.length_b   1.000
_cell.length_c   1.000
_cell.angle_alpha   90.00
_cell.angle_beta   90.00
_cell.angle_gamma   90.00
#
_symmetry.space_group_name_H-M   'P 1'
#
loop_
_entity.id
_entity.type
_entity.pdbx_description
1 polymer ?
#
loop_
_entity_poly.entity_id
_entity_poly.type
_entity_poly.pdbx_seq_one_letter_code
_entity_poly.pdbx_strand_id
1 'polypeptide(L)'
;MAAELSTTQIALLEAIKASLFGTDPNYPTDTDWTEVVKEAKPQTVLGIISPIIPVKDVSVEMGKATYMRLLFEQDKLIKLLDANDIPCVILKGSAAAQYYPKPHLRAMGDVDFLVPKDMFETAIMLLESKGYEYHHGKTKDGKIPEDVRHIGYVKNGIEFELHHHFSSYGFNIDDIIELAIYKKEYRNIDGYNIPVLPDFENGLVLLGHINQHLISQNLGLRQIIDWSIYIHTEIYEFIKSKGYIGSVAAIRMFMQKERAHAKRLGLHGGKDYIHRITLSQLVYRNLEDVKLITQDQYEALLKQYPELAALYGILRDFHRIVFSKKAEDLEHWIEQASHLDAVPELKSFVDGLKHDIFAIKNAIMFDYNNGLAEGSVTKIKLIKRIMYGRNSFALLKAKVLMHELLYANSN
;
A
#
# COMPACT_ATOMS: atom_id res chain seq x y z
N MET A 1 13.51 26.60 11.49
CA MET A 1 14.43 25.69 10.76
C MET A 1 14.00 24.28 11.10
N ALA A 2 13.61 23.46 10.11
CA ALA A 2 13.46 22.03 10.38
C ALA A 2 14.85 21.48 10.69
N ALA A 3 15.03 20.86 11.86
CA ALA A 3 16.29 20.22 12.19
C ALA A 3 16.54 19.09 11.18
N GLU A 4 17.75 19.05 10.60
CA GLU A 4 18.14 17.92 9.76
C GLU A 4 18.24 16.66 10.64
N LEU A 5 17.67 15.56 10.16
CA LEU A 5 17.73 14.28 10.85
C LEU A 5 19.16 13.72 10.82
N SER A 6 19.59 13.14 11.93
CA SER A 6 20.89 12.45 11.98
C SER A 6 20.88 11.15 11.16
N THR A 7 22.06 10.65 10.81
CA THR A 7 22.25 9.32 10.21
C THR A 7 21.50 8.23 10.99
N THR A 8 21.60 8.25 12.33
CA THR A 8 20.91 7.32 13.24
C THR A 8 19.39 7.40 13.11
N GLN A 9 18.83 8.61 13.06
CA GLN A 9 17.38 8.83 12.93
C GLN A 9 16.87 8.39 11.56
N ILE A 10 17.61 8.66 10.48
CA ILE A 10 17.27 8.20 9.13
C ILE A 10 17.27 6.66 9.08
N ALA A 11 18.30 6.02 9.63
CA ALA A 11 18.38 4.56 9.68
C ALA A 11 17.22 3.95 10.49
N LEU A 12 16.86 4.55 11.63
CA LEU A 12 15.71 4.13 12.43
C LEU A 12 14.39 4.21 11.64
N LEU A 13 14.14 5.32 10.95
CA LEU A 13 12.92 5.50 10.16
C LEU A 13 12.85 4.56 8.96
N GLU A 14 13.96 4.34 8.26
CA GLU A 14 14.05 3.36 7.17
C GLU A 14 13.81 1.94 7.69
N ALA A 15 14.30 1.61 8.88
CA ALA A 15 14.05 0.32 9.52
C ALA A 15 12.56 0.16 9.89
N ILE A 16 11.94 1.15 10.55
CA ILE A 16 10.50 1.11 10.89
C ILE A 16 9.67 0.88 9.62
N LYS A 17 9.95 1.65 8.57
CA LYS A 17 9.27 1.55 7.27
C LYS A 17 9.43 0.15 6.65
N ALA A 18 10.66 -0.37 6.59
CA ALA A 18 10.92 -1.69 6.03
C ALA A 18 10.22 -2.81 6.82
N SER A 19 10.21 -2.73 8.15
CA SER A 19 9.59 -3.74 9.00
C SER A 19 8.06 -3.73 8.92
N LEU A 20 7.44 -2.55 8.94
CA LEU A 20 5.98 -2.43 8.91
C LEU A 20 5.38 -2.64 7.51
N PHE A 21 6.09 -2.27 6.46
CA PHE A 21 5.53 -2.26 5.10
C PHE A 21 6.20 -3.25 4.13
N GLY A 22 7.21 -4.00 4.57
CA GLY A 22 7.93 -4.98 3.74
C GLY A 22 8.62 -4.33 2.53
N THR A 23 9.25 -3.18 2.72
CA THR A 23 10.01 -2.48 1.68
C THR A 23 11.51 -2.70 1.85
N ASP A 24 12.26 -2.67 0.76
CA ASP A 24 13.73 -2.66 0.84
C ASP A 24 14.21 -1.38 1.55
N PRO A 25 14.94 -1.51 2.66
CA PRO A 25 15.45 -0.35 3.38
C PRO A 25 16.61 0.31 2.63
N ASN A 26 16.68 1.64 2.67
CA ASN A 26 17.81 2.40 2.13
C ASN A 26 18.60 3.07 3.26
N TYR A 27 19.38 2.27 3.99
CA TYR A 27 20.16 2.76 5.13
C TYR A 27 21.35 3.63 4.70
N PRO A 28 21.71 4.67 5.48
CA PRO A 28 23.00 5.35 5.32
C PRO A 28 24.19 4.38 5.46
N THR A 29 25.24 4.60 4.67
CA THR A 29 26.41 3.70 4.64
C THR A 29 27.21 3.68 5.94
N ASP A 30 27.14 4.76 6.72
CA ASP A 30 27.82 5.00 7.99
C ASP A 30 26.93 4.71 9.21
N THR A 31 25.87 3.92 9.04
CA THR A 31 24.91 3.60 10.13
C THR A 31 25.58 2.88 11.30
N ASP A 32 25.58 3.50 12.48
CA ASP A 32 25.91 2.84 13.75
C ASP A 32 24.65 2.20 14.36
N TRP A 33 24.54 0.88 14.21
CA TRP A 33 23.40 0.13 14.72
C TRP A 33 23.27 0.11 16.25
N THR A 34 24.36 0.36 16.99
CA THR A 34 24.31 0.46 18.45
C THR A 34 23.58 1.74 18.86
N GLU A 35 23.90 2.86 18.21
CA GLU A 35 23.19 4.11 18.43
C GLU A 35 21.74 4.06 17.91
N VAL A 36 21.47 3.34 16.81
CA VAL A 36 20.07 3.11 16.36
C VAL A 36 19.25 2.37 17.42
N VAL A 37 19.81 1.32 18.03
CA VAL A 37 19.12 0.59 19.12
C VAL A 37 18.89 1.50 20.33
N LYS A 38 19.89 2.31 20.71
CA LYS A 38 19.79 3.27 21.82
C LYS A 38 18.74 4.34 21.57
N GLU A 39 18.61 4.81 20.33
CA GLU A 39 17.58 5.77 19.89
C GLU A 39 16.18 5.14 19.85
N ALA A 40 16.07 3.87 19.47
CA ALA A 40 14.80 3.15 19.33
C ALA A 40 14.13 2.78 20.67
N LYS A 41 14.93 2.55 21.72
CA LYS A 41 14.46 2.16 23.07
C LYS A 41 13.53 3.20 23.73
N PRO A 42 13.93 4.47 23.92
CA PRO A 42 13.07 5.48 24.54
C PRO A 42 11.82 5.78 23.70
N GLN A 43 11.89 5.52 22.39
CA GLN A 43 10.76 5.66 21.47
C GLN A 43 9.83 4.45 21.49
N THR A 44 10.19 3.38 22.20
CA THR A 44 9.44 2.12 22.35
C THR A 44 9.17 1.39 21.02
N VAL A 45 10.11 1.52 20.06
CA VAL A 45 10.00 0.94 18.70
C VAL A 45 11.08 -0.10 18.40
N LEU A 46 11.91 -0.47 19.38
CA LEU A 46 12.96 -1.47 19.19
C LEU A 46 12.42 -2.82 18.70
N GLY A 47 11.29 -3.27 19.27
CA GLY A 47 10.61 -4.50 18.82
C GLY A 47 10.18 -4.45 17.36
N ILE A 48 9.80 -3.27 16.86
CA ILE A 48 9.40 -3.08 15.46
C ILE A 48 10.60 -3.30 14.53
N ILE A 49 11.77 -2.73 14.84
CA ILE A 49 12.93 -2.78 13.94
C ILE A 49 13.78 -4.04 14.11
N SER A 50 13.69 -4.72 15.25
CA SER A 50 14.57 -5.86 15.57
C SER A 50 14.61 -6.98 14.51
N PRO A 51 13.55 -7.30 13.74
CA PRO A 51 13.62 -8.38 12.75
C PRO A 51 14.50 -8.08 11.54
N ILE A 52 14.87 -6.82 11.30
CA ILE A 52 15.50 -6.37 10.04
C ILE A 52 16.85 -5.66 10.25
N ILE A 53 17.26 -5.44 11.50
CA ILE A 53 18.55 -4.87 11.85
C ILE A 53 19.53 -5.97 12.27
N PRO A 54 20.86 -5.77 12.13
CA PRO A 54 21.84 -6.81 12.44
C PRO A 54 22.07 -7.01 13.96
N VAL A 55 21.61 -6.09 14.80
CA VAL A 55 21.83 -6.14 16.26
C VAL A 55 20.72 -6.92 16.95
N LYS A 56 21.14 -7.90 17.75
CA LYS A 56 20.24 -8.65 18.64
C LYS A 56 20.31 -8.08 20.05
N ASP A 57 19.15 -7.71 20.60
CA ASP A 57 19.02 -7.16 21.95
C ASP A 57 18.07 -8.04 22.77
N VAL A 58 18.50 -8.45 23.96
CA VAL A 58 17.72 -9.36 24.85
C VAL A 58 16.36 -8.77 25.26
N SER A 59 16.25 -7.43 25.34
CA SER A 59 15.00 -6.76 25.70
C SER A 59 13.88 -6.98 24.69
N VAL A 60 14.22 -7.32 23.43
CA VAL A 60 13.23 -7.68 22.41
C VAL A 60 12.54 -9.00 22.73
N GLU A 61 13.31 -10.03 23.08
CA GLU A 61 12.76 -11.34 23.44
C GLU A 61 12.01 -11.28 24.76
N MET A 62 12.50 -10.49 25.73
CA MET A 62 11.74 -10.17 26.94
C MET A 62 10.43 -9.46 26.61
N GLY A 63 10.43 -8.51 25.66
CA GLY A 63 9.23 -7.82 25.20
C GLY A 63 8.19 -8.77 24.61
N LYS A 64 8.61 -9.76 23.81
CA LYS A 64 7.70 -10.80 23.29
C LYS A 64 7.13 -11.68 24.41
N ALA A 65 7.95 -12.04 25.40
CA ALA A 65 7.48 -12.79 26.57
C ALA A 65 6.45 -11.98 27.39
N THR A 66 6.72 -10.69 27.61
CA THR A 66 5.78 -9.76 28.25
C THR A 66 4.49 -9.64 27.45
N TYR A 67 4.56 -9.51 26.12
CA TYR A 67 3.40 -9.49 25.23
C TYR A 67 2.50 -10.73 25.42
N MET A 68 3.08 -11.93 25.40
CA MET A 68 2.33 -13.18 25.58
C MET A 68 1.68 -13.26 26.97
N ARG A 69 2.41 -12.83 28.01
CA ARG A 69 1.90 -12.81 29.39
C ARG A 69 0.77 -11.80 29.56
N LEU A 70 0.89 -10.62 28.95
CA LEU A 70 -0.15 -9.60 28.94
C LEU A 70 -1.43 -10.12 28.30
N LEU A 71 -1.35 -10.74 27.11
CA LEU A 71 -2.54 -11.32 26.46
C LEU A 71 -3.21 -12.40 27.32
N PHE A 72 -2.42 -13.26 27.95
CA PHE A 72 -2.94 -14.32 28.81
C PHE A 72 -3.65 -13.78 30.06
N GLU A 73 -3.05 -12.82 30.76
CA GLU A 73 -3.67 -12.23 31.96
C GLU A 73 -4.83 -11.28 31.59
N GLN A 74 -4.76 -10.60 30.44
CA GLN A 74 -5.86 -9.83 29.87
C GLN A 74 -7.08 -10.72 29.55
N ASP A 75 -6.87 -11.89 28.96
CA ASP A 75 -7.95 -12.85 28.67
C ASP A 75 -8.66 -13.32 29.96
N LYS A 76 -7.91 -13.56 31.03
CA LYS A 76 -8.50 -13.86 32.35
C LYS A 76 -9.34 -12.70 32.89
N LEU A 77 -8.85 -11.47 32.75
CA LEU A 77 -9.60 -10.27 33.15
C LEU A 77 -10.91 -10.16 32.35
N ILE A 78 -10.84 -10.29 31.02
CA ILE A 78 -12.02 -10.22 30.15
C ILE A 78 -13.06 -11.27 30.57
N LYS A 79 -12.62 -12.53 30.75
CA LYS A 79 -13.51 -13.61 31.21
C LYS A 79 -14.10 -13.36 32.59
N LEU A 80 -13.33 -12.74 33.50
CA LEU A 80 -13.81 -12.36 34.82
C LEU A 80 -14.92 -11.31 34.72
N LEU A 81 -14.72 -10.27 33.90
CA LEU A 81 -15.71 -9.19 33.72
C LEU A 81 -16.96 -9.70 33.00
N ASP A 82 -16.80 -10.45 31.92
CA ASP A 82 -17.92 -11.05 31.17
C ASP A 82 -18.73 -12.01 32.08
N ALA A 83 -18.09 -12.79 32.96
CA ALA A 83 -18.79 -13.68 33.90
C ALA A 83 -19.55 -12.96 35.04
N ASN A 84 -19.35 -11.65 35.19
CA ASN A 84 -20.07 -10.81 36.15
C ASN A 84 -20.91 -9.73 35.43
N ASP A 85 -21.19 -9.93 34.14
CA ASP A 85 -22.00 -9.03 33.30
C ASP A 85 -21.49 -7.58 33.29
N ILE A 86 -20.17 -7.38 33.40
CA ILE A 86 -19.53 -6.06 33.31
C ILE A 86 -18.98 -5.90 31.88
N PRO A 87 -19.60 -5.06 31.03
CA PRO A 87 -19.06 -4.79 29.71
C PRO A 87 -17.68 -4.12 29.84
N CYS A 88 -16.71 -4.60 29.08
CA CYS A 88 -15.44 -3.92 28.93
C CYS A 88 -14.96 -3.91 27.49
N VAL A 89 -14.12 -2.92 27.19
CA VAL A 89 -13.29 -2.86 25.97
C VAL A 89 -11.84 -2.65 26.37
N ILE A 90 -10.93 -3.25 25.61
CA ILE A 90 -9.50 -3.02 25.74
C ILE A 90 -9.16 -1.76 24.97
N LEU A 91 -8.37 -0.89 25.59
CA LEU A 91 -7.88 0.35 25.00
C LEU A 91 -6.39 0.20 24.68
N LYS A 92 -5.92 0.93 23.66
CA LYS A 92 -4.48 1.02 23.33
C LYS A 92 -3.87 -0.39 23.25
N GLY A 93 -2.71 -0.65 23.88
CA GLY A 93 -2.22 -2.03 24.11
C GLY A 93 -2.41 -3.00 22.94
N SER A 94 -3.11 -4.10 23.23
CA SER A 94 -3.47 -5.13 22.26
C SER A 94 -4.50 -4.65 21.21
N ALA A 95 -5.39 -3.71 21.56
CA ALA A 95 -6.34 -3.07 20.63
C ALA A 95 -5.67 -2.19 19.56
N ALA A 96 -4.44 -1.70 19.81
CA ALA A 96 -3.60 -1.05 18.80
C ALA A 96 -2.71 -2.07 18.07
N ALA A 97 -2.22 -3.09 18.79
CA ALA A 97 -1.36 -4.14 18.23
C ALA A 97 -2.04 -4.92 17.09
N GLN A 98 -3.36 -5.03 17.09
CA GLN A 98 -4.12 -5.74 16.04
C GLN A 98 -3.85 -5.22 14.62
N TYR A 99 -3.50 -3.94 14.47
CA TYR A 99 -3.24 -3.32 13.17
C TYR A 99 -1.81 -3.58 12.67
N TYR A 100 -0.92 -4.08 13.53
CA TYR A 100 0.47 -4.35 13.16
C TYR A 100 0.55 -5.66 12.35
N PRO A 101 1.41 -5.73 11.32
CA PRO A 101 1.63 -6.98 10.58
C PRO A 101 2.07 -8.16 11.46
N LYS A 102 2.77 -7.85 12.56
CA LYS A 102 3.18 -8.78 13.61
C LYS A 102 2.87 -8.15 14.96
N PRO A 103 1.73 -8.45 15.58
CA PRO A 103 1.26 -7.76 16.79
C PRO A 103 2.27 -7.76 17.95
N HIS A 104 2.98 -8.87 18.16
CA HIS A 104 4.01 -9.00 19.21
C HIS A 104 5.25 -8.10 19.05
N LEU A 105 5.42 -7.39 17.92
CA LEU A 105 6.49 -6.41 17.76
C LEU A 105 6.15 -5.05 18.37
N ARG A 106 4.87 -4.79 18.64
CA ARG A 106 4.43 -3.60 19.36
C ARG A 106 4.74 -3.78 20.85
N ALA A 107 5.55 -2.90 21.41
CA ALA A 107 5.82 -2.90 22.84
C ALA A 107 4.54 -2.62 23.65
N MET A 108 4.30 -3.41 24.69
CA MET A 108 3.18 -3.27 25.64
C MET A 108 3.71 -3.42 27.06
N GLY A 109 3.18 -2.64 28.01
CA GLY A 109 3.60 -2.68 29.42
C GLY A 109 2.46 -2.98 30.38
N ASP A 110 1.26 -2.53 30.04
CA ASP A 110 0.05 -2.50 30.84
C ASP A 110 -1.15 -3.02 30.04
N VAL A 111 -2.24 -3.28 30.77
CA VAL A 111 -3.56 -3.57 30.21
C VAL A 111 -4.49 -2.41 30.55
N ASP A 112 -4.72 -1.54 29.57
CA ASP A 112 -5.76 -0.52 29.65
C ASP A 112 -7.11 -1.09 29.23
N PHE A 113 -8.13 -0.88 30.05
CA PHE A 113 -9.48 -1.28 29.72
C PHE A 113 -10.50 -0.29 30.29
N LEU A 114 -11.64 -0.21 29.62
CA LEU A 114 -12.71 0.72 29.95
C LEU A 114 -13.98 -0.05 30.27
N VAL A 115 -14.67 0.38 31.33
CA VAL A 115 -16.00 -0.09 31.70
C VAL A 115 -17.00 1.08 31.68
N PRO A 116 -18.31 0.82 31.58
CA PRO A 116 -19.33 1.84 31.74
C PRO A 116 -19.19 2.59 33.08
N LYS A 117 -19.49 3.89 33.07
CA LYS A 117 -19.28 4.76 34.23
C LYS A 117 -20.09 4.34 35.44
N ASP A 118 -21.32 3.91 35.22
CA ASP A 118 -22.23 3.39 36.24
C ASP A 118 -21.80 2.04 36.83
N MET A 119 -20.91 1.32 36.16
CA MET A 119 -20.36 0.04 36.62
C MET A 119 -18.94 0.14 37.20
N PHE A 120 -18.33 1.33 37.22
CA PHE A 120 -16.95 1.53 37.65
C PHE A 120 -16.69 1.08 39.10
N GLU A 121 -17.54 1.48 40.05
CA GLU A 121 -17.43 1.05 41.44
C GLU A 121 -17.61 -0.47 41.60
N THR A 122 -18.51 -1.06 40.83
CA THR A 122 -18.74 -2.51 40.81
C THR A 122 -17.51 -3.26 40.29
N ALA A 123 -16.88 -2.75 39.23
CA ALA A 123 -15.64 -3.31 38.70
C ALA A 123 -14.49 -3.22 39.72
N ILE A 124 -14.34 -2.10 40.43
CA ILE A 124 -13.37 -1.92 41.51
C ILE A 124 -13.54 -3.00 42.59
N MET A 125 -14.76 -3.15 43.13
CA MET A 125 -15.05 -4.14 44.16
C MET A 125 -14.76 -5.56 43.67
N LEU A 126 -15.13 -5.87 42.42
CA LEU A 126 -14.87 -7.17 41.82
C LEU A 126 -13.36 -7.45 41.73
N LEU A 127 -12.57 -6.52 41.18
CA LEU A 127 -11.12 -6.69 41.03
C LEU A 127 -10.45 -6.90 42.39
N GLU A 128 -10.76 -6.06 43.38
CA GLU A 128 -10.20 -6.18 44.73
C GLU A 128 -10.58 -7.53 45.37
N SER A 129 -11.83 -7.97 45.22
CA SER A 129 -12.29 -9.28 45.72
C SER A 129 -11.60 -10.48 45.07
N LYS A 130 -11.05 -10.30 43.85
CA LYS A 130 -10.34 -11.34 43.09
C LYS A 130 -8.82 -11.23 43.21
N GLY A 131 -8.31 -10.41 44.13
CA GLY A 131 -6.89 -10.28 44.41
C GLY A 131 -6.12 -9.49 43.33
N TYR A 132 -6.77 -8.51 42.71
CA TYR A 132 -6.05 -7.42 42.04
C TYR A 132 -5.66 -6.40 43.11
N GLU A 133 -4.37 -6.17 43.28
CA GLU A 133 -3.83 -5.30 44.32
C GLU A 133 -3.82 -3.85 43.83
N TYR A 134 -4.39 -2.93 44.60
CA TYR A 134 -4.38 -1.51 44.25
C TYR A 134 -2.93 -0.99 44.14
N HIS A 135 -2.67 -0.19 43.10
CA HIS A 135 -1.37 0.42 42.83
C HIS A 135 -1.43 1.95 42.92
N HIS A 136 -2.31 2.61 42.18
CA HIS A 136 -2.45 4.09 42.16
C HIS A 136 -3.84 4.54 41.71
N GLY A 137 -4.16 5.84 41.85
CA GLY A 137 -5.43 6.44 41.39
C GLY A 137 -6.43 6.80 42.50
N LYS A 138 -6.14 6.50 43.77
CA LYS A 138 -6.89 6.97 44.94
C LYS A 138 -6.13 8.09 45.67
N THR A 139 -6.86 8.97 46.35
CA THR A 139 -6.27 9.97 47.26
C THR A 139 -5.57 9.31 48.45
N LYS A 140 -4.77 10.07 49.20
CA LYS A 140 -4.10 9.57 50.42
C LYS A 140 -5.07 8.98 51.45
N ASP A 141 -6.32 9.46 51.46
CA ASP A 141 -7.38 9.00 52.36
C ASP A 141 -8.18 7.81 51.78
N GLY A 142 -7.74 7.24 50.65
CA GLY A 142 -8.36 6.09 50.00
C GLY A 142 -9.61 6.42 49.16
N LYS A 143 -9.93 7.69 48.94
CA LYS A 143 -11.07 8.11 48.12
C LYS A 143 -10.71 8.13 46.64
N ILE A 144 -11.68 7.87 45.79
CA ILE A 144 -11.55 8.02 44.33
C ILE A 144 -11.72 9.51 44.00
N PRO A 145 -10.72 10.20 43.41
CA PRO A 145 -10.87 11.57 42.96
C PRO A 145 -11.97 11.69 41.89
N GLU A 146 -12.70 12.81 41.88
CA GLU A 146 -13.80 13.03 40.93
C GLU A 146 -13.31 13.15 39.47
N ASP A 147 -12.07 13.60 39.28
CA ASP A 147 -11.39 13.78 38.01
C ASP A 147 -10.43 12.63 37.64
N VAL A 148 -10.43 11.53 38.42
CA VAL A 148 -9.54 10.42 38.14
C VAL A 148 -9.95 9.73 36.84
N ARG A 149 -9.00 9.54 35.93
CA ARG A 149 -9.24 8.82 34.68
C ARG A 149 -9.31 7.32 34.87
N HIS A 150 -8.41 6.80 35.72
CA HIS A 150 -8.28 5.38 35.98
C HIS A 150 -7.79 5.07 37.38
N ILE A 151 -8.01 3.81 37.78
CA ILE A 151 -7.37 3.22 38.95
C ILE A 151 -6.44 2.10 38.46
N GLY A 152 -5.18 2.17 38.90
CA GLY A 152 -4.16 1.19 38.60
C GLY A 152 -4.20 0.03 39.59
N TYR A 153 -4.10 -1.19 39.07
CA TYR A 153 -4.00 -2.44 39.82
C TYR A 153 -2.82 -3.26 39.34
N VAL A 154 -2.25 -4.08 40.23
CA VAL A 154 -1.24 -5.08 39.87
C VAL A 154 -1.77 -6.47 40.22
N LYS A 155 -1.59 -7.41 39.29
CA LYS A 155 -1.84 -8.83 39.55
C LYS A 155 -0.87 -9.68 38.75
N ASN A 156 -0.30 -10.69 39.39
CA ASN A 156 0.68 -11.56 38.77
C ASN A 156 1.78 -10.77 38.05
N GLY A 157 2.27 -9.66 38.64
CA GLY A 157 3.30 -8.79 38.06
C GLY A 157 2.94 -8.09 36.75
N ILE A 158 1.65 -7.97 36.44
CA ILE A 158 1.10 -7.18 35.32
C ILE A 158 0.28 -6.03 35.88
N GLU A 159 0.43 -4.86 35.27
CA GLU A 159 -0.34 -3.66 35.58
C GLU A 159 -1.62 -3.59 34.73
N PHE A 160 -2.71 -3.21 35.39
CA PHE A 160 -4.05 -3.08 34.85
C PHE A 160 -4.58 -1.69 35.17
N GLU A 161 -4.93 -0.92 34.15
CA GLU A 161 -5.52 0.41 34.30
C GLU A 161 -7.02 0.30 34.01
N LEU A 162 -7.84 0.39 35.06
CA LEU A 162 -9.29 0.41 34.98
C LEU A 162 -9.77 1.84 34.72
N HIS A 163 -10.24 2.12 33.52
CA HIS A 163 -10.81 3.42 33.10
C HIS A 163 -12.34 3.42 33.20
N HIS A 164 -12.91 4.61 33.42
CA HIS A 164 -14.35 4.92 33.20
C HIS A 164 -14.56 6.20 32.38
N HIS A 165 -13.47 6.89 32.08
CA HIS A 165 -13.41 8.16 31.35
C HIS A 165 -12.12 8.13 30.51
N PHE A 166 -12.16 8.62 29.27
CA PHE A 166 -10.97 8.65 28.40
C PHE A 166 -10.55 10.05 27.98
N SER A 167 -11.48 11.01 28.04
CA SER A 167 -11.25 12.35 27.50
C SER A 167 -10.12 13.11 28.19
N SER A 168 -9.60 14.10 27.48
CA SER A 168 -8.52 14.97 27.94
C SER A 168 -8.83 16.43 27.59
N TYR A 169 -8.05 17.37 28.13
CA TYR A 169 -8.26 18.79 27.85
C TYR A 169 -8.25 19.05 26.33
N GLY A 170 -9.31 19.70 25.84
CA GLY A 170 -9.48 19.99 24.40
C GLY A 170 -9.91 18.80 23.54
N PHE A 171 -10.16 17.62 24.13
CA PHE A 171 -10.54 16.41 23.40
C PHE A 171 -11.55 15.59 24.20
N ASN A 172 -12.84 15.90 24.03
CA ASN A 172 -13.95 15.22 24.69
C ASN A 172 -14.66 14.27 23.73
N ILE A 173 -14.61 12.98 24.05
CA ILE A 173 -15.21 11.88 23.28
C ILE A 173 -15.94 10.87 24.17
N ASP A 174 -16.18 11.23 25.43
CA ASP A 174 -16.63 10.29 26.45
C ASP A 174 -18.03 9.72 26.16
N ASP A 175 -18.99 10.59 25.82
CA ASP A 175 -20.35 10.15 25.46
C ASP A 175 -20.33 9.20 24.24
N ILE A 176 -19.40 9.43 23.30
CA ILE A 176 -19.23 8.60 22.11
C ILE A 176 -18.70 7.23 22.51
N ILE A 177 -17.64 7.20 23.31
CA ILE A 177 -17.02 5.96 23.76
C ILE A 177 -17.97 5.16 24.66
N GLU A 178 -18.67 5.80 25.59
CA GLU A 178 -19.60 5.14 26.52
C GLU A 178 -20.69 4.36 25.77
N LEU A 179 -21.27 4.97 24.74
CA LEU A 179 -22.22 4.30 23.86
C LEU A 179 -21.59 3.17 23.03
N ALA A 180 -20.31 3.32 22.67
CA ALA A 180 -19.59 2.37 21.85
C ALA A 180 -19.12 1.12 22.61
N ILE A 181 -19.00 1.16 23.95
CA ILE A 181 -18.68 -0.02 24.77
C ILE A 181 -19.69 -1.15 24.51
N TYR A 182 -20.97 -0.82 24.38
CA TYR A 182 -22.03 -1.79 24.13
C TYR A 182 -22.10 -2.28 22.67
N LYS A 183 -21.36 -1.62 21.77
CA LYS A 183 -21.20 -2.01 20.36
C LYS A 183 -19.86 -2.69 20.10
N LYS A 184 -19.14 -3.08 21.17
CA LYS A 184 -17.82 -3.70 21.08
C LYS A 184 -17.80 -4.85 20.09
N GLU A 185 -16.69 -4.95 19.37
CA GLU A 185 -16.41 -6.05 18.47
C GLU A 185 -15.30 -6.92 19.06
N TYR A 186 -15.35 -8.22 18.82
CA TYR A 186 -14.26 -9.11 19.20
C TYR A 186 -13.27 -9.25 18.04
N ARG A 187 -11.99 -9.04 18.34
CA ARG A 187 -10.89 -9.20 17.39
C ARG A 187 -9.96 -10.30 17.89
N ASN A 188 -9.51 -11.17 16.99
CA ASN A 188 -8.58 -12.23 17.34
C ASN A 188 -7.14 -11.74 17.18
N ILE A 189 -6.34 -11.88 18.24
CA ILE A 189 -4.93 -11.53 18.27
C ILE A 189 -4.13 -12.69 18.88
N ASP A 190 -3.29 -13.32 18.06
CA ASP A 190 -2.45 -14.46 18.45
C ASP A 190 -3.21 -15.55 19.25
N GLY A 191 -4.47 -15.83 18.87
CA GLY A 191 -5.32 -16.85 19.49
C GLY A 191 -6.24 -16.36 20.62
N TYR A 192 -6.14 -15.10 21.04
CA TYR A 192 -7.00 -14.51 22.07
C TYR A 192 -8.06 -13.60 21.44
N ASN A 193 -9.31 -13.68 21.93
CA ASN A 193 -10.39 -12.80 21.50
C ASN A 193 -10.47 -11.60 22.44
N ILE A 194 -10.23 -10.41 21.91
CA ILE A 194 -10.21 -9.17 22.68
C ILE A 194 -11.42 -8.31 22.32
N PRO A 195 -12.19 -7.80 23.30
CA PRO A 195 -13.24 -6.83 23.03
C PRO A 195 -12.61 -5.47 22.75
N VAL A 196 -12.89 -4.90 21.59
CA VAL A 196 -12.42 -3.58 21.19
C VAL A 196 -13.59 -2.68 20.83
N LEU A 197 -13.37 -1.38 20.87
CA LEU A 197 -14.32 -0.42 20.29
C LEU A 197 -14.44 -0.64 18.78
N PRO A 198 -15.57 -0.26 18.16
CA PRO A 198 -15.65 -0.19 16.70
C PRO A 198 -14.54 0.69 16.13
N ASP A 199 -14.15 0.45 14.88
CA ASP A 199 -12.88 0.94 14.35
C ASP A 199 -12.76 2.48 14.41
N PHE A 200 -13.85 3.21 14.15
CA PHE A 200 -13.89 4.69 14.24
C PHE A 200 -13.58 5.19 15.66
N GLU A 201 -14.27 4.67 16.68
CA GLU A 201 -14.09 5.05 18.08
C GLU A 201 -12.72 4.60 18.61
N ASN A 202 -12.22 3.44 18.17
CA ASN A 202 -10.86 3.01 18.47
C ASN A 202 -9.82 4.01 17.90
N GLY A 203 -10.07 4.54 16.69
CA GLY A 203 -9.28 5.63 16.13
C GLY A 203 -9.29 6.90 16.98
N LEU A 204 -10.45 7.28 17.54
CA LEU A 204 -10.56 8.41 18.46
C LEU A 204 -9.76 8.19 19.75
N VAL A 205 -9.73 6.96 20.27
CA VAL A 205 -8.88 6.58 21.42
C VAL A 205 -7.39 6.77 21.11
N LEU A 206 -6.92 6.36 19.92
CA LEU A 206 -5.53 6.57 19.52
C LEU A 206 -5.17 8.05 19.39
N LEU A 207 -6.07 8.88 18.84
CA LEU A 207 -5.89 10.33 18.78
C LEU A 207 -5.90 10.98 20.16
N GLY A 208 -6.83 10.59 21.03
CA GLY A 208 -6.90 11.11 22.40
C GLY A 208 -5.64 10.77 23.20
N HIS A 209 -5.07 9.58 22.96
CA HIS A 209 -3.79 9.19 23.55
C HIS A 209 -2.63 10.07 23.05
N ILE A 210 -2.56 10.38 21.75
CA ILE A 210 -1.59 11.35 21.21
C ILE A 210 -1.80 12.73 21.84
N ASN A 211 -3.05 13.21 21.93
CA ASN A 211 -3.37 14.51 22.53
C ASN A 211 -2.88 14.59 23.98
N GLN A 212 -3.09 13.53 24.77
CA GLN A 212 -2.61 13.47 26.15
C GLN A 212 -1.08 13.55 26.23
N HIS A 213 -0.37 12.83 25.36
CA HIS A 213 1.09 12.92 25.29
C HIS A 213 1.56 14.32 24.90
N LEU A 214 0.88 15.00 23.97
CA LEU A 214 1.23 16.38 23.58
C LEU A 214 1.06 17.40 24.72
N ILE A 215 0.08 17.19 25.60
CA ILE A 215 -0.24 18.13 26.69
C ILE A 215 0.62 17.87 27.93
N SER A 216 0.82 16.61 28.28
CA SER A 216 1.32 16.22 29.62
C SER A 216 2.67 15.51 29.63
N GLN A 217 3.18 15.08 28.47
CA GLN A 217 4.39 14.28 28.36
C GLN A 217 5.17 14.62 27.06
N ASN A 218 6.13 13.77 26.69
CA ASN A 218 6.73 13.79 25.35
C ASN A 218 5.99 12.80 24.44
N LEU A 219 5.95 13.09 23.15
CA LEU A 219 5.39 12.21 22.13
C LEU A 219 6.49 11.33 21.52
N GLY A 220 6.39 10.01 21.71
CA GLY A 220 7.28 9.03 21.09
C GLY A 220 6.78 8.57 19.72
N LEU A 221 7.66 7.91 18.95
CA LEU A 221 7.27 7.35 17.65
C LEU A 221 6.19 6.27 17.76
N ARG A 222 6.12 5.49 18.84
CA ARG A 222 5.10 4.44 19.00
C ARG A 222 3.68 4.98 18.86
N GLN A 223 3.35 6.10 19.50
CA GLN A 223 2.01 6.70 19.40
C GLN A 223 1.70 7.15 17.96
N ILE A 224 2.67 7.73 17.27
CA ILE A 224 2.52 8.13 15.86
C ILE A 224 2.36 6.90 14.95
N ILE A 225 3.12 5.84 15.22
CA ILE A 225 3.06 4.58 14.47
C ILE A 225 1.70 3.90 14.67
N ASP A 226 1.21 3.80 15.92
CA ASP A 226 -0.12 3.26 16.24
C ASP A 226 -1.20 3.95 15.40
N TRP A 227 -1.17 5.28 15.31
CA TRP A 227 -2.08 6.03 14.45
C TRP A 227 -1.86 5.77 12.95
N SER A 228 -0.60 5.75 12.50
CA SER A 228 -0.27 5.57 11.09
C SER A 228 -0.72 4.20 10.56
N ILE A 229 -0.57 3.15 11.36
CA ILE A 229 -0.88 1.78 10.94
C ILE A 229 -2.38 1.52 11.00
N TYR A 230 -3.08 2.10 11.99
CA TYR A 230 -4.54 2.17 12.02
C TYR A 230 -5.09 2.83 10.74
N ILE A 231 -4.68 4.06 10.43
CA ILE A 231 -5.13 4.78 9.24
C ILE A 231 -4.83 4.00 7.95
N HIS A 232 -3.65 3.38 7.88
CA HIS A 232 -3.28 2.57 6.72
C HIS A 232 -4.24 1.40 6.51
N THR A 233 -4.61 0.70 7.57
CA THR A 233 -5.56 -0.42 7.55
C THR A 233 -6.97 0.05 7.20
N GLU A 234 -7.46 1.10 7.84
CA GLU A 234 -8.82 1.61 7.61
C GLU A 234 -9.02 2.16 6.20
N ILE A 235 -8.03 2.89 5.67
CA ILE A 235 -8.08 3.35 4.27
C ILE A 235 -8.13 2.16 3.32
N TYR A 236 -7.37 1.10 3.59
CA TYR A 236 -7.38 -0.09 2.76
C TYR A 236 -8.74 -0.79 2.77
N GLU A 237 -9.30 -1.05 3.95
CA GLU A 237 -10.61 -1.69 4.06
C GLU A 237 -11.73 -0.81 3.47
N PHE A 238 -11.66 0.52 3.62
CA PHE A 238 -12.56 1.44 2.94
C PHE A 238 -12.47 1.31 1.42
N ILE A 239 -11.27 1.33 0.84
CA ILE A 239 -11.08 1.21 -0.61
C ILE A 239 -11.56 -0.16 -1.12
N LYS A 240 -11.31 -1.22 -0.36
CA LYS A 240 -11.81 -2.58 -0.64
C LYS A 240 -13.33 -2.65 -0.63
N SER A 241 -14.00 -1.97 0.31
CA SER A 241 -15.47 -1.86 0.35
C SER A 241 -16.06 -1.20 -0.90
N LYS A 242 -15.27 -0.40 -1.63
CA LYS A 242 -15.64 0.22 -2.92
C LYS A 242 -15.37 -0.69 -4.14
N GLY A 243 -14.97 -1.95 -3.92
CA GLY A 243 -14.75 -2.94 -4.98
C GLY A 243 -13.30 -3.13 -5.41
N TYR A 244 -12.33 -2.58 -4.68
CA TYR A 244 -10.91 -2.82 -4.96
C TYR A 244 -10.49 -4.23 -4.56
N ILE A 245 -9.97 -5.00 -5.51
CA ILE A 245 -9.52 -6.39 -5.34
C ILE A 245 -7.99 -6.56 -5.31
N GLY A 246 -7.24 -5.46 -5.38
CA GLY A 246 -5.77 -5.49 -5.41
C GLY A 246 -5.13 -5.56 -4.02
N SER A 247 -3.80 -5.65 -4.01
CA SER A 247 -3.02 -5.69 -2.78
C SER A 247 -2.75 -4.30 -2.19
N VAL A 248 -2.55 -4.23 -0.88
CA VAL A 248 -2.08 -3.02 -0.18
C VAL A 248 -0.82 -2.43 -0.83
N ALA A 249 0.12 -3.31 -1.26
CA ALA A 249 1.35 -2.91 -1.93
C ALA A 249 1.08 -2.17 -3.25
N ALA A 250 0.06 -2.58 -4.02
CA ALA A 250 -0.31 -1.90 -5.25
C ALA A 250 -0.89 -0.50 -4.99
N ILE A 251 -1.73 -0.33 -3.96
CA ILE A 251 -2.19 1.01 -3.53
C ILE A 251 -1.00 1.87 -3.11
N ARG A 252 -0.08 1.33 -2.31
CA ARG A 252 1.11 2.06 -1.87
C ARG A 252 1.99 2.50 -3.05
N MET A 253 2.24 1.62 -4.02
CA MET A 253 2.99 1.94 -5.24
C MET A 253 2.29 3.03 -6.04
N PHE A 254 0.96 2.95 -6.17
CA PHE A 254 0.15 4.00 -6.78
C PHE A 254 0.33 5.32 -6.03
N MET A 255 0.11 5.38 -4.71
CA MET A 255 0.29 6.58 -3.90
C MET A 255 1.71 7.14 -3.94
N GLN A 256 2.73 6.29 -3.99
CA GLN A 256 4.13 6.73 -4.12
C GLN A 256 4.36 7.38 -5.49
N LYS A 257 3.82 6.80 -6.56
CA LYS A 257 3.85 7.38 -7.90
C LYS A 257 3.13 8.73 -7.91
N GLU A 258 1.95 8.82 -7.31
CA GLU A 258 1.17 10.07 -7.21
C GLU A 258 1.89 11.14 -6.38
N ARG A 259 2.55 10.77 -5.27
CA ARG A 259 3.36 11.72 -4.48
C ARG A 259 4.61 12.19 -5.22
N ALA A 260 5.32 11.28 -5.86
CA ALA A 260 6.47 11.64 -6.70
C ALA A 260 6.04 12.54 -7.87
N HIS A 261 4.86 12.27 -8.42
CA HIS A 261 4.23 13.09 -9.44
C HIS A 261 3.88 14.49 -8.90
N ALA A 262 3.17 14.58 -7.77
CA ALA A 262 2.86 15.84 -7.10
C ALA A 262 4.11 16.66 -6.76
N LYS A 263 5.20 16.01 -6.32
CA LYS A 263 6.49 16.66 -6.06
C LYS A 263 7.16 17.17 -7.34
N ARG A 264 7.15 16.39 -8.43
CA ARG A 264 7.61 16.85 -9.75
C ARG A 264 6.78 18.01 -10.29
N LEU A 265 5.48 17.98 -10.02
CA LEU A 265 4.53 19.05 -10.33
C LEU A 265 4.64 20.25 -9.39
N GLY A 266 5.51 20.22 -8.37
CA GLY A 266 5.59 21.15 -7.24
C GLY A 266 5.87 22.63 -7.54
N LEU A 267 5.60 23.10 -8.76
CA LEU A 267 5.75 24.48 -9.27
C LEU A 267 4.70 24.84 -10.35
N HIS A 268 3.87 23.90 -10.83
CA HIS A 268 2.91 24.12 -11.92
C HIS A 268 1.55 23.51 -11.58
N GLY A 269 0.65 24.35 -11.06
CA GLY A 269 -0.66 23.95 -10.53
C GLY A 269 -1.51 23.08 -11.47
N GLY A 270 -2.21 22.12 -10.87
CA GLY A 270 -3.50 21.57 -11.33
C GLY A 270 -3.58 20.96 -12.72
N LYS A 271 -2.47 20.52 -13.34
CA LYS A 271 -2.52 19.89 -14.67
C LYS A 271 -2.52 18.36 -14.56
N ASP A 272 -3.51 17.74 -15.20
CA ASP A 272 -3.60 16.30 -15.38
C ASP A 272 -2.46 15.76 -16.26
N TYR A 273 -1.96 14.57 -15.95
CA TYR A 273 -0.89 13.91 -16.69
C TYR A 273 -1.38 12.63 -17.37
N ILE A 274 -1.13 12.54 -18.67
CA ILE A 274 -1.46 11.36 -19.48
C ILE A 274 -0.18 10.59 -19.80
N HIS A 275 -0.18 9.29 -19.51
CA HIS A 275 0.97 8.43 -19.75
C HIS A 275 1.21 8.23 -21.25
N ARG A 276 2.45 8.40 -21.73
CA ARG A 276 2.79 8.23 -23.16
C ARG A 276 2.35 6.89 -23.76
N ILE A 277 2.36 5.83 -22.95
CA ILE A 277 1.98 4.49 -23.40
C ILE A 277 0.52 4.44 -23.83
N THR A 278 -0.33 5.19 -23.14
CA THR A 278 -1.74 5.37 -23.48
C THR A 278 -1.87 5.98 -24.86
N LEU A 279 -1.08 7.03 -25.15
CA LEU A 279 -1.07 7.68 -26.46
C LEU A 279 -0.63 6.74 -27.59
N SER A 280 0.32 5.87 -27.31
CA SER A 280 0.76 4.84 -28.26
C SER A 280 -0.31 3.77 -28.48
N GLN A 281 -1.01 3.35 -27.43
CA GLN A 281 -2.10 2.38 -27.51
C GLN A 281 -3.28 2.89 -28.35
N LEU A 282 -3.60 4.18 -28.24
CA LEU A 282 -4.68 4.82 -28.99
C LEU A 282 -4.44 4.88 -30.52
N VAL A 283 -3.24 4.55 -30.98
CA VAL A 283 -2.94 4.40 -32.42
C VAL A 283 -3.61 3.15 -33.00
N TYR A 284 -3.71 2.07 -32.23
CA TYR A 284 -4.17 0.77 -32.71
C TYR A 284 -5.32 0.17 -31.89
N ARG A 285 -5.78 0.86 -30.84
CA ARG A 285 -6.94 0.47 -30.01
C ARG A 285 -7.95 1.60 -29.94
N ASN A 286 -9.21 1.22 -29.77
CA ASN A 286 -10.27 2.17 -29.46
C ASN A 286 -10.08 2.69 -28.03
N LEU A 287 -10.60 3.89 -27.78
CA LEU A 287 -10.49 4.55 -26.47
C LEU A 287 -11.09 3.71 -25.34
N GLU A 288 -12.20 3.02 -25.62
CA GLU A 288 -12.88 2.09 -24.71
C GLU A 288 -11.98 0.95 -24.21
N ASP A 289 -10.98 0.56 -25.01
CA ASP A 289 -10.04 -0.53 -24.70
C ASP A 289 -8.79 -0.05 -23.94
N VAL A 290 -8.65 1.27 -23.71
CA VAL A 290 -7.48 1.87 -23.07
C VAL A 290 -7.81 2.36 -21.66
N LYS A 291 -7.56 1.50 -20.66
CA LYS A 291 -7.92 1.73 -19.24
C LYS A 291 -7.23 2.90 -18.54
N LEU A 292 -6.20 3.50 -19.15
CA LEU A 292 -5.32 4.48 -18.50
C LEU A 292 -5.64 5.94 -18.87
N ILE A 293 -6.76 6.20 -19.54
CA ILE A 293 -7.22 7.53 -19.93
C ILE A 293 -8.74 7.59 -19.91
N THR A 294 -9.29 8.71 -19.46
CA THR A 294 -10.73 8.95 -19.52
C THR A 294 -11.13 9.65 -20.83
N GLN A 295 -12.42 9.61 -21.18
CA GLN A 295 -12.95 10.36 -22.32
C GLN A 295 -12.60 11.85 -22.24
N ASP A 296 -12.85 12.47 -21.09
CA ASP A 296 -12.59 13.90 -20.87
C ASP A 296 -11.11 14.25 -21.03
N GLN A 297 -10.22 13.38 -20.54
CA GLN A 297 -8.77 13.55 -20.70
C GLN A 297 -8.34 13.42 -22.16
N TYR A 298 -8.92 12.49 -22.91
CA TYR A 298 -8.67 12.33 -24.33
C TYR A 298 -9.12 13.56 -25.13
N GLU A 299 -10.34 14.04 -24.89
CA GLU A 299 -10.88 15.23 -25.58
C GLU A 299 -10.09 16.50 -25.25
N ALA A 300 -9.75 16.70 -23.97
CA ALA A 300 -8.91 17.81 -23.54
C ALA A 300 -7.52 17.76 -24.18
N LEU A 301 -6.93 16.57 -24.29
CA LEU A 301 -5.64 16.36 -24.94
C LEU A 301 -5.69 16.73 -26.43
N LEU A 302 -6.69 16.25 -27.17
CA LEU A 302 -6.83 16.57 -28.60
C LEU A 302 -7.09 18.06 -28.84
N LYS A 303 -7.82 18.71 -27.94
CA LYS A 303 -8.05 20.17 -27.98
C LYS A 303 -6.77 20.96 -27.70
N GLN A 304 -5.96 20.48 -26.75
CA GLN A 304 -4.71 21.14 -26.38
C GLN A 304 -3.60 20.93 -27.43
N TYR A 305 -3.60 19.77 -28.10
CA TYR A 305 -2.63 19.39 -29.11
C TYR A 305 -3.32 19.03 -30.44
N PRO A 306 -3.77 20.02 -31.23
CA PRO A 306 -4.47 19.78 -32.49
C PRO A 306 -3.66 18.94 -33.49
N GLU A 307 -2.33 19.05 -33.47
CA GLU A 307 -1.43 18.25 -34.30
C GLU A 307 -1.54 16.75 -34.00
N LEU A 308 -1.72 16.39 -32.72
CA LEU A 308 -1.94 15.00 -32.30
C LEU A 308 -3.30 14.50 -32.80
N ALA A 309 -4.33 15.35 -32.77
CA ALA A 309 -5.65 15.02 -33.30
C ALA A 309 -5.59 14.75 -34.82
N ALA A 310 -4.89 15.61 -35.57
CA ALA A 310 -4.66 15.42 -37.00
C ALA A 310 -3.88 14.12 -37.29
N LEU A 311 -2.81 13.86 -36.53
CA LEU A 311 -2.02 12.63 -36.66
C LEU A 311 -2.86 11.37 -36.40
N TYR A 312 -3.68 11.35 -35.34
CA TYR A 312 -4.56 10.22 -35.06
C TYR A 312 -5.62 10.02 -36.14
N GLY A 313 -6.14 11.09 -36.75
CA GLY A 313 -7.01 11.02 -37.92
C GLY A 313 -6.32 10.29 -39.08
N ILE A 314 -5.14 10.79 -39.48
CA ILE A 314 -4.34 10.21 -40.56
C ILE A 314 -4.02 8.73 -40.31
N LEU A 315 -3.62 8.36 -39.08
CA LEU A 315 -3.30 6.96 -38.75
C LEU A 315 -4.53 6.04 -38.78
N ARG A 316 -5.69 6.51 -38.30
CA ARG A 316 -6.94 5.75 -38.37
C ARG A 316 -7.42 5.57 -39.79
N ASP A 317 -7.31 6.61 -40.61
CA ASP A 317 -7.66 6.55 -42.03
C ASP A 317 -6.76 5.57 -42.79
N PHE A 318 -5.46 5.60 -42.52
CA PHE A 318 -4.52 4.63 -43.10
C PHE A 318 -4.90 3.20 -42.73
N HIS A 319 -5.13 2.93 -41.44
CA HIS A 319 -5.55 1.63 -40.96
C HIS A 319 -6.85 1.18 -41.67
N ARG A 320 -7.85 2.06 -41.76
CA ARG A 320 -9.10 1.77 -42.48
C ARG A 320 -8.85 1.42 -43.95
N ILE A 321 -8.02 2.17 -44.66
CA ILE A 321 -7.71 1.95 -46.09
C ILE A 321 -7.00 0.62 -46.31
N VAL A 322 -6.02 0.30 -45.45
CA VAL A 322 -5.25 -0.96 -45.56
C VAL A 322 -6.17 -2.19 -45.50
N PHE A 323 -7.24 -2.14 -44.73
CA PHE A 323 -8.20 -3.24 -44.56
C PHE A 323 -9.51 -3.08 -45.36
N SER A 324 -9.69 -2.02 -46.15
CA SER A 324 -10.96 -1.75 -46.85
C SER A 324 -11.11 -2.48 -48.20
N LYS A 325 -10.03 -3.05 -48.73
CA LYS A 325 -9.89 -3.54 -50.12
C LYS A 325 -10.07 -2.46 -51.20
N LYS A 326 -10.10 -1.18 -50.83
CA LYS A 326 -10.23 -0.04 -51.75
C LYS A 326 -8.90 0.70 -51.88
N ALA A 327 -8.06 0.22 -52.79
CA ALA A 327 -6.73 0.78 -53.03
C ALA A 327 -6.74 2.20 -53.66
N GLU A 328 -7.87 2.64 -54.19
CA GLU A 328 -8.07 3.97 -54.78
C GLU A 328 -7.96 5.07 -53.71
N ASP A 329 -8.39 4.79 -52.48
CA ASP A 329 -8.37 5.75 -51.37
C ASP A 329 -6.94 6.08 -50.88
N LEU A 330 -5.95 5.25 -51.24
CA LEU A 330 -4.57 5.38 -50.78
C LEU A 330 -3.86 6.62 -51.34
N GLU A 331 -4.08 6.97 -52.61
CA GLU A 331 -3.43 8.14 -53.23
C GLU A 331 -3.93 9.44 -52.61
N HIS A 332 -5.24 9.52 -52.33
CA HIS A 332 -5.81 10.66 -51.62
C HIS A 332 -5.28 10.75 -50.19
N TRP A 333 -5.15 9.62 -49.48
CA TRP A 333 -4.54 9.59 -48.16
C TRP A 333 -3.07 10.02 -48.18
N ILE A 334 -2.29 9.58 -49.18
CA ILE A 334 -0.88 9.98 -49.36
C ILE A 334 -0.76 11.51 -49.52
N GLU A 335 -1.64 12.11 -50.31
CA GLU A 335 -1.69 13.57 -50.49
C GLU A 335 -1.99 14.26 -49.15
N GLN A 336 -3.07 13.85 -48.46
CA GLN A 336 -3.43 14.41 -47.15
C GLN A 336 -2.31 14.29 -46.10
N ALA A 337 -1.72 13.10 -45.98
CA ALA A 337 -0.63 12.83 -45.04
C ALA A 337 0.64 13.63 -45.37
N SER A 338 0.90 13.93 -46.65
CA SER A 338 2.05 14.72 -47.07
C SER A 338 1.95 16.22 -46.72
N HIS A 339 0.75 16.71 -46.46
CA HIS A 339 0.49 18.09 -46.05
C HIS A 339 0.50 18.29 -44.53
N LEU A 340 0.69 17.22 -43.74
CA LEU A 340 0.80 17.32 -42.29
C LEU A 340 2.23 17.69 -41.87
N ASP A 341 2.58 18.97 -42.02
CA ASP A 341 3.93 19.50 -41.75
C ASP A 341 4.37 19.36 -40.27
N ALA A 342 3.41 19.15 -39.35
CA ALA A 342 3.66 18.96 -37.94
C ALA A 342 4.46 17.68 -37.59
N VAL A 343 4.53 16.71 -38.50
CA VAL A 343 5.21 15.41 -38.27
C VAL A 343 6.16 15.09 -39.43
N PRO A 344 7.41 15.58 -39.39
CA PRO A 344 8.37 15.38 -40.48
C PRO A 344 8.63 13.91 -40.85
N GLU A 345 8.60 13.02 -39.86
CA GLU A 345 8.78 11.58 -40.05
C GLU A 345 7.67 10.95 -40.91
N LEU A 346 6.46 11.53 -40.91
CA LEU A 346 5.36 11.08 -41.76
C LEU A 346 5.66 11.34 -43.23
N LYS A 347 6.36 12.43 -43.56
CA LYS A 347 6.73 12.75 -44.93
C LYS A 347 7.68 11.70 -45.52
N SER A 348 8.71 11.32 -44.76
CA SER A 348 9.64 10.25 -45.18
C SER A 348 8.92 8.91 -45.35
N PHE A 349 7.95 8.59 -44.49
CA PHE A 349 7.12 7.39 -44.63
C PHE A 349 6.28 7.43 -45.91
N VAL A 350 5.58 8.54 -46.16
CA VAL A 350 4.75 8.74 -47.36
C VAL A 350 5.59 8.68 -48.64
N ASP A 351 6.78 9.26 -48.65
CA ASP A 351 7.69 9.18 -49.79
C ASP A 351 8.14 7.73 -50.05
N GLY A 352 8.38 6.94 -49.00
CA GLY A 352 8.60 5.50 -49.12
C GLY A 352 7.41 4.77 -49.76
N LEU A 353 6.18 5.07 -49.34
CA LEU A 353 4.98 4.47 -49.93
C LEU A 353 4.81 4.80 -51.41
N LYS A 354 5.18 6.01 -51.85
CA LYS A 354 5.11 6.40 -53.26
C LYS A 354 6.03 5.56 -54.16
N HIS A 355 7.21 5.16 -53.66
CA HIS A 355 8.14 4.33 -54.42
C HIS A 355 7.55 2.94 -54.69
N ASP A 356 6.83 2.36 -53.72
CA ASP A 356 6.27 1.01 -53.79
C ASP A 356 4.73 1.00 -54.00
N ILE A 357 4.18 2.08 -54.56
CA ILE A 357 2.73 2.32 -54.60
C ILE A 357 1.94 1.16 -55.23
N PHE A 358 2.47 0.55 -56.30
CA PHE A 358 1.83 -0.58 -56.97
C PHE A 358 1.78 -1.83 -56.08
N ALA A 359 2.88 -2.11 -55.35
CA ALA A 359 2.94 -3.25 -54.44
C ALA A 359 1.97 -3.06 -53.27
N ILE A 360 1.87 -1.84 -52.73
CA ILE A 360 0.97 -1.54 -51.62
C ILE A 360 -0.49 -1.60 -52.07
N LYS A 361 -0.84 -1.03 -53.24
CA LYS A 361 -2.20 -1.16 -53.80
C LYS A 361 -2.59 -2.63 -53.97
N ASN A 362 -1.69 -3.47 -54.47
CA ASN A 362 -1.93 -4.91 -54.57
C ASN A 362 -2.13 -5.56 -53.20
N ALA A 363 -1.32 -5.20 -52.20
CA ALA A 363 -1.46 -5.72 -50.84
C ALA A 363 -2.80 -5.35 -50.18
N ILE A 364 -3.42 -4.24 -50.58
CA ILE A 364 -4.77 -3.84 -50.13
C ILE A 364 -5.85 -4.61 -50.89
N MET A 365 -5.71 -4.75 -52.22
CA MET A 365 -6.73 -5.36 -53.08
C MET A 365 -6.85 -6.87 -52.89
N PHE A 366 -5.73 -7.54 -52.65
CA PHE A 366 -5.66 -8.99 -52.63
C PHE A 366 -5.40 -9.53 -51.23
N ASP A 367 -6.05 -10.64 -50.90
CA ASP A 367 -5.81 -11.35 -49.63
C ASP A 367 -4.45 -12.11 -49.63
N TYR A 368 -3.75 -12.13 -50.77
CA TYR A 368 -2.46 -12.80 -50.93
C TYR A 368 -1.33 -11.93 -50.35
N ASN A 369 -0.70 -12.42 -49.30
CA ASN A 369 0.49 -11.81 -48.70
C ASN A 369 1.65 -12.80 -48.68
N ASN A 370 2.88 -12.27 -48.67
CA ASN A 370 4.09 -13.07 -48.48
C ASN A 370 4.31 -13.50 -47.03
N GLY A 371 3.36 -13.29 -46.12
CA GLY A 371 3.54 -13.53 -44.69
C GLY A 371 3.89 -14.99 -44.35
N LEU A 372 3.26 -15.96 -45.02
CA LEU A 372 3.60 -17.38 -44.86
C LEU A 372 5.04 -17.70 -45.31
N ALA A 373 5.45 -17.11 -46.44
CA ALA A 373 6.80 -17.26 -46.97
C ALA A 373 7.82 -16.57 -46.05
N GLU A 374 7.56 -15.35 -45.59
CA GLU A 374 8.39 -14.60 -44.66
C GLU A 374 8.51 -15.27 -43.30
N GLY A 375 7.43 -15.85 -42.78
CA GLY A 375 7.45 -16.65 -41.57
C GLY A 375 8.38 -17.86 -41.71
N SER A 376 8.28 -18.57 -42.82
CA SER A 376 9.15 -19.71 -43.16
C SER A 376 10.62 -19.28 -43.29
N VAL A 377 10.89 -18.18 -44.00
CA VAL A 377 12.23 -17.59 -44.13
C VAL A 377 12.79 -17.16 -42.76
N THR A 378 11.95 -16.62 -41.88
CA THR A 378 12.35 -16.18 -40.54
C THR A 378 12.74 -17.36 -39.65
N LYS A 379 11.98 -18.46 -39.69
CA LYS A 379 12.36 -19.72 -39.03
C LYS A 379 13.73 -20.22 -39.52
N ILE A 380 13.94 -20.22 -40.84
CA ILE A 380 15.22 -20.61 -41.45
C ILE A 380 16.37 -19.68 -41.00
N LYS A 381 16.13 -18.35 -40.96
CA LYS A 381 17.10 -17.36 -40.48
C LYS A 381 17.47 -17.60 -39.02
N LEU A 382 16.52 -17.96 -38.16
CA LEU A 382 16.77 -18.29 -36.76
C LEU A 382 17.68 -19.53 -36.64
N ILE A 383 17.36 -20.61 -37.36
CA ILE A 383 18.19 -21.82 -37.38
C ILE A 383 19.62 -21.48 -37.82
N LYS A 384 19.79 -20.67 -38.86
CA LYS A 384 21.12 -20.18 -39.29
C LYS A 384 21.87 -19.41 -38.21
N ARG A 385 21.18 -18.55 -37.44
CA ARG A 385 21.80 -17.77 -36.34
C ARG A 385 22.26 -18.68 -35.20
N ILE A 386 21.42 -19.65 -34.80
CA ILE A 386 21.76 -20.64 -33.76
C ILE A 386 22.95 -21.51 -34.20
N MET A 387 23.10 -21.73 -35.50
CA MET A 387 24.22 -22.45 -36.10
C MET A 387 25.47 -21.58 -36.33
N TYR A 388 25.51 -20.36 -35.78
CA TYR A 388 26.62 -19.42 -35.92
C TYR A 388 27.04 -19.18 -37.38
N GLY A 389 26.06 -19.10 -38.28
CA GLY A 389 26.30 -18.82 -39.70
C GLY A 389 26.75 -20.02 -40.54
N ARG A 390 26.94 -21.21 -39.96
CA ARG A 390 27.26 -22.44 -40.71
C ARG A 390 26.06 -22.85 -41.56
N ASN A 391 26.14 -22.66 -42.88
CA ASN A 391 24.95 -22.64 -43.73
C ASN A 391 25.08 -23.47 -45.02
N SER A 392 25.93 -24.50 -45.05
CA SER A 392 25.92 -25.41 -46.21
C SER A 392 24.51 -25.97 -46.40
N PHE A 393 24.05 -26.05 -47.64
CA PHE A 393 22.67 -26.44 -47.94
C PHE A 393 22.29 -27.76 -47.29
N ALA A 394 23.19 -28.75 -47.33
CA ALA A 394 23.00 -30.06 -46.70
C ALA A 394 22.78 -29.96 -45.18
N LEU A 395 23.61 -29.17 -44.49
CA LEU A 395 23.52 -29.00 -43.04
C LEU A 395 22.26 -28.23 -42.63
N LEU A 396 21.92 -27.16 -43.38
CA LEU A 396 20.70 -26.39 -43.13
C LEU A 396 19.45 -27.24 -43.36
N LYS A 397 19.41 -28.00 -44.46
CA LYS A 397 18.31 -28.93 -44.77
C LYS A 397 18.14 -29.97 -43.66
N ALA A 398 19.23 -30.60 -43.21
CA ALA A 398 19.19 -31.59 -42.13
C ALA A 398 18.64 -30.99 -40.81
N LYS A 399 19.07 -29.77 -40.45
CA LYS A 399 18.61 -29.10 -39.22
C LYS A 399 17.15 -28.66 -39.28
N VAL A 400 16.69 -28.14 -40.42
CA VAL A 400 15.27 -27.79 -40.62
C VAL A 400 14.39 -29.04 -40.48
N LEU A 401 14.73 -30.14 -41.18
CA LEU A 401 13.96 -31.38 -41.12
C LEU A 401 13.95 -32.01 -39.72
N MET A 402 15.08 -31.97 -39.00
CA MET A 402 15.17 -32.46 -37.63
C MET A 402 14.29 -31.66 -36.67
N HIS A 403 14.23 -30.33 -36.83
CA HIS A 403 13.42 -29.46 -35.98
C HIS A 403 11.91 -29.71 -36.20
N GLU A 404 11.48 -29.90 -37.45
CA GLU A 404 10.09 -30.24 -37.76
C GLU A 404 9.69 -31.64 -37.25
N LEU A 405 10.59 -32.64 -37.38
CA LEU A 405 10.39 -33.98 -36.82
C LEU A 405 10.24 -33.98 -35.29
N LEU A 406 11.01 -33.16 -34.59
CA LEU A 406 10.89 -33.04 -33.12
C LEU A 406 9.58 -32.37 -32.74
N TYR A 407 9.17 -31.31 -33.44
CA TYR A 407 7.91 -30.61 -33.17
C TYR A 407 6.69 -31.51 -33.38
N ALA A 408 6.66 -32.30 -34.45
CA ALA A 408 5.56 -33.22 -34.74
C ALA A 408 5.40 -34.37 -33.73
N ASN A 409 6.46 -34.68 -32.96
CA ASN A 409 6.44 -35.71 -31.93
C ASN A 409 6.24 -35.15 -30.50
N SER A 410 6.16 -33.81 -30.36
CA SER A 410 6.06 -33.13 -29.06
C SER A 410 4.67 -32.53 -28.78
N ASN A 411 3.80 -32.51 -29.79
CA ASN A 411 2.38 -32.16 -29.73
C ASN A 411 1.58 -33.37 -30.21
#